data_AF-A0A401Q1A6-F1
#
_entry.id   AF-A0A401Q1A6-F1
#
_cell.length_a   1.000
_cell.length_b   1.000
_cell.length_c   1.000
_cell.angle_alpha   90.00
_cell.angle_beta   90.00
_cell.angle_gamma   90.00
#
_symmetry.space_group_name_H-M   'P 1'
#
loop_
_entity.id
_entity.type
_entity.pdbx_description
1 polymer ?
#
loop_
_entity_poly.entity_id
_entity_poly.type
_entity_poly.pdbx_seq_one_letter_code
_entity_poly.pdbx_strand_id
1 'polypeptide(L)'
;MVCQEFVEAGFMADVDLGPGCLLNQKIRNSQLAQYNFILVVGEREKANNSVNVRTRDNKVHDSLSTKEPDGMLSPKDAVFPSTLGTIPAHLAASLTIEPPYLADCPSAGRCVKLPPVCMNCPLNWNCTYGKDVSFNCTVKPGVQCTDENKMEQKTFQITMICRFCWQLPPTEYRCKETTKCKTVQCPREYFISNCTTLEHVHCLGNRTFQKKMYCNWTGGYKWSTALALSITLGGFGADRFYLGQWKEGLGKLFSFGGLGIWTLIDVLLIGIGYVGPADGSLYI
;
A
#
# COMPACT_ATOMS: atom_id res chain seq x y z
N MET A 1 -0.63 5.28 -15.16
CA MET A 1 -1.19 4.56 -16.32
C MET A 1 -0.67 3.13 -16.33
N VAL A 2 0.60 2.88 -16.69
CA VAL A 2 1.18 1.52 -16.77
C VAL A 2 0.94 0.65 -15.52
N CYS A 3 1.32 1.09 -14.31
CA CYS A 3 1.14 0.28 -13.10
C CYS A 3 -0.33 -0.10 -12.84
N GLN A 4 -1.27 0.77 -13.19
CA GLN A 4 -2.70 0.53 -12.98
C GLN A 4 -3.22 -0.52 -13.96
N GLU A 5 -2.81 -0.46 -15.23
CA GLU A 5 -3.16 -1.45 -16.26
C GLU A 5 -2.74 -2.87 -15.85
N PHE A 6 -1.54 -3.04 -15.31
CA PHE A 6 -1.08 -4.35 -14.83
C PHE A 6 -1.88 -4.86 -13.63
N VAL A 7 -2.29 -3.97 -12.71
CA VAL A 7 -3.16 -4.33 -11.57
C VAL A 7 -4.57 -4.70 -12.04
N GLU A 8 -5.10 -3.99 -13.03
CA GLU A 8 -6.39 -4.29 -13.68
C GLU A 8 -6.33 -5.60 -14.50
N ALA A 9 -5.16 -5.98 -14.98
CA ALA A 9 -4.90 -7.29 -15.57
C ALA A 9 -4.65 -8.41 -14.53
N GLY A 10 -4.69 -8.08 -13.23
CA GLY A 10 -4.57 -9.05 -12.13
C GLY A 10 -3.15 -9.29 -11.63
N PHE A 11 -2.14 -8.57 -12.12
CA PHE A 11 -0.76 -8.68 -11.65
C PHE A 11 -0.52 -7.85 -10.38
N MET A 12 0.41 -8.32 -9.53
CA MET A 12 0.93 -7.52 -8.43
C MET A 12 1.99 -6.56 -8.99
N ALA A 13 1.66 -5.28 -9.04
CA ALA A 13 2.56 -4.23 -9.51
C ALA A 13 2.61 -3.05 -8.53
N ASP A 14 3.79 -2.45 -8.43
CA ASP A 14 4.05 -1.23 -7.67
C ASP A 14 4.96 -0.29 -8.47
N VAL A 15 5.00 0.98 -8.06
CA VAL A 15 5.73 2.04 -8.76
C VAL A 15 6.63 2.81 -7.80
N ASP A 16 7.90 3.00 -8.17
CA ASP A 16 8.87 3.82 -7.44
C ASP A 16 9.07 5.17 -8.13
N LEU A 17 8.35 6.19 -7.66
CA LEU A 17 8.47 7.59 -8.08
C LEU A 17 9.40 8.42 -7.17
N GLY A 18 10.11 7.79 -6.22
CA GLY A 18 10.93 8.51 -5.25
C GLY A 18 12.07 9.31 -5.91
N PRO A 19 12.28 10.59 -5.58
CA PRO A 19 13.34 11.40 -6.18
C PRO A 19 14.74 11.06 -5.65
N GLY A 20 14.83 10.30 -4.54
CA GLY A 20 16.07 10.07 -3.79
C GLY A 20 17.06 9.06 -4.39
N CYS A 21 16.77 8.44 -5.55
CA CYS A 21 17.64 7.44 -6.17
C CYS A 21 17.75 7.65 -7.69
N LEU A 22 18.95 7.48 -8.23
CA LEU A 22 19.17 7.37 -9.68
C LEU A 22 18.47 6.14 -10.25
N LEU A 23 18.08 6.20 -11.53
CA LEU A 23 17.34 5.13 -12.22
C LEU A 23 18.06 3.77 -12.14
N ASN A 24 19.36 3.73 -12.39
CA ASN A 24 20.14 2.49 -12.33
C ASN A 24 20.15 1.86 -10.93
N GLN A 25 20.14 2.70 -9.88
CA GLN A 25 20.04 2.22 -8.51
C GLN A 25 18.67 1.59 -8.25
N LYS A 26 17.59 2.20 -8.75
CA LYS A 26 16.23 1.63 -8.65
C LYS A 26 16.14 0.27 -9.33
N ILE A 27 16.67 0.14 -10.55
CA ILE A 27 16.69 -1.14 -11.30
C ILE A 27 17.43 -2.21 -10.49
N ARG A 28 18.62 -1.89 -9.98
CA ARG A 28 19.40 -2.82 -9.13
C ARG A 28 18.63 -3.21 -7.87
N ASN A 29 17.95 -2.26 -7.23
CA ASN A 29 17.16 -2.54 -6.03
C ASN A 29 15.96 -3.45 -6.34
N SER A 30 15.27 -3.26 -7.46
CA SER A 30 14.18 -4.15 -7.90
C SER A 30 14.69 -5.57 -8.20
N GLN A 31 15.90 -5.72 -8.75
CA GLN A 31 16.54 -7.03 -8.94
C GLN A 31 16.82 -7.72 -7.60
N LEU A 32 17.39 -6.99 -6.63
CA LEU A 32 17.66 -7.51 -5.28
C LEU A 32 16.37 -7.87 -4.52
N ALA A 33 15.30 -7.11 -4.73
CA ALA A 33 13.97 -7.39 -4.20
C ALA A 33 13.25 -8.56 -4.92
N GLN A 34 13.89 -9.18 -5.91
CA GLN A 34 13.42 -10.34 -6.65
C GLN A 34 12.12 -10.13 -7.44
N TYR A 35 11.94 -8.93 -8.01
CA TYR A 35 10.86 -8.71 -8.97
C TYR A 35 11.08 -9.57 -10.23
N ASN A 36 10.00 -10.21 -10.70
CA ASN A 36 10.03 -11.03 -11.91
C ASN A 36 10.28 -10.18 -13.16
N PHE A 37 9.64 -9.01 -13.22
CA PHE A 37 9.73 -8.05 -14.31
C PHE A 37 9.94 -6.64 -13.76
N ILE A 38 10.80 -5.86 -14.42
CA ILE A 38 11.11 -4.48 -14.08
C ILE A 38 10.77 -3.63 -15.30
N LEU A 39 9.79 -2.75 -15.13
CA LEU A 39 9.28 -1.88 -16.18
C LEU A 39 9.88 -0.48 -16.00
N VAL A 40 10.67 -0.05 -16.98
CA VAL A 40 11.34 1.25 -16.96
C VAL A 40 10.67 2.19 -17.96
N VAL A 41 10.19 3.34 -17.48
CA VAL A 41 9.57 4.38 -18.30
C VAL A 41 10.41 5.65 -18.18
N GLY A 42 11.25 5.90 -19.18
CA GLY A 42 11.98 7.14 -19.35
C GLY A 42 11.22 8.17 -20.19
N GLU A 43 11.87 9.27 -20.53
CA GLU A 43 11.28 10.33 -21.35
C GLU A 43 10.99 9.86 -22.79
N ARG A 44 11.88 9.04 -23.37
CA ARG A 44 11.69 8.44 -24.69
C ARG A 44 10.51 7.48 -24.71
N GLU A 45 10.44 6.61 -23.71
CA GLU A 45 9.36 5.63 -23.54
C GLU A 45 8.01 6.35 -23.33
N LYS A 46 7.99 7.42 -22.53
CA LYS A 46 6.80 8.25 -22.34
C LYS A 46 6.35 8.93 -23.63
N ALA A 47 7.28 9.48 -24.43
CA ALA A 47 6.97 10.11 -25.70
C ALA A 47 6.44 9.11 -26.74
N ASN A 48 7.00 7.90 -26.75
CA ASN A 48 6.65 6.85 -27.69
C ASN A 48 5.50 5.94 -27.20
N ASN A 49 4.91 6.21 -26.03
CA ASN A 49 3.95 5.33 -25.36
C ASN A 49 4.45 3.87 -25.36
N SER A 50 5.67 3.67 -24.89
CA SER A 50 6.30 2.35 -24.78
C SER A 50 6.88 2.15 -23.38
N VAL A 51 7.30 0.93 -23.08
CA VAL A 51 7.95 0.59 -21.81
C VAL A 51 9.16 -0.30 -22.10
N ASN A 52 10.28 -0.03 -21.44
CA ASN A 52 11.44 -0.93 -21.49
C ASN A 52 11.26 -2.03 -20.44
N VAL A 53 11.14 -3.29 -20.90
CA VAL A 53 10.91 -4.44 -20.03
C VAL A 53 12.22 -5.16 -19.75
N ARG A 54 12.56 -5.33 -18.48
CA ARG A 54 13.75 -6.06 -18.03
C ARG A 54 13.33 -7.23 -17.16
N THR A 55 14.02 -8.36 -17.33
CA THR A 55 13.88 -9.50 -16.40
C THR A 55 14.87 -9.38 -15.25
N ARG A 56 14.66 -10.20 -14.22
CA ARG A 56 15.53 -10.28 -13.04
C ARG A 56 17.01 -10.49 -13.39
N ASP A 57 17.30 -11.26 -14.44
CA ASP A 57 18.68 -11.59 -14.87
C ASP A 57 19.30 -10.52 -15.78
N ASN A 58 18.71 -9.31 -15.80
CA ASN A 58 19.15 -8.17 -16.60
C ASN A 58 19.14 -8.41 -18.12
N LYS A 59 18.40 -9.43 -18.58
CA LYS A 59 18.14 -9.63 -20.00
C LYS A 59 17.11 -8.58 -20.43
N VAL A 60 17.53 -7.65 -21.27
CA VAL A 60 16.66 -6.62 -21.86
C VAL A 60 15.78 -7.31 -22.90
N HIS A 61 14.48 -7.19 -22.75
CA HIS A 61 13.52 -7.51 -23.82
C HIS A 61 13.19 -6.20 -24.54
N ASP A 62 12.96 -6.27 -25.85
CA ASP A 62 12.67 -5.09 -26.68
C ASP A 62 11.50 -4.26 -26.13
N SER A 63 11.49 -2.96 -26.44
CA SER A 63 10.47 -2.03 -25.96
C SER A 63 9.07 -2.46 -26.44
N LEU A 64 8.16 -2.77 -25.52
CA LEU A 64 6.75 -3.00 -25.86
C LEU A 64 6.02 -1.66 -25.97
N SER A 65 5.27 -1.46 -27.06
CA SER A 65 4.34 -0.33 -27.20
C SER A 65 3.09 -0.56 -26.35
N THR A 66 2.59 0.47 -25.67
CA THR A 66 1.36 0.39 -24.85
C THR A 66 0.08 0.46 -25.70
N LYS A 67 0.17 0.14 -26.99
CA LYS A 67 -0.96 0.09 -27.93
C LYS A 67 -0.89 -1.17 -28.79
N GLU A 68 -1.07 -2.33 -28.16
CA GLU A 68 -1.52 -3.54 -28.85
C GLU A 68 -2.31 -4.40 -27.84
N PRO A 69 -3.60 -4.69 -28.10
CA PRO A 69 -4.33 -5.72 -27.41
C PRO A 69 -3.82 -7.07 -27.92
N ASP A 70 -3.64 -8.02 -27.02
CA ASP A 70 -3.21 -9.41 -27.28
C ASP A 70 -1.72 -9.60 -27.59
N GLY A 71 -0.94 -9.84 -26.52
CA GLY A 71 0.49 -10.09 -26.62
C GLY A 71 1.15 -10.64 -25.35
N MET A 72 0.62 -11.76 -24.83
CA MET A 72 1.35 -12.77 -24.05
C MET A 72 1.95 -12.37 -22.67
N LEU A 73 1.23 -12.69 -21.60
CA LEU A 73 1.80 -13.46 -20.49
C LEU A 73 0.67 -14.22 -19.77
N SER A 74 0.48 -15.50 -20.11
CA SER A 74 -0.42 -16.39 -19.37
C SER A 74 0.42 -17.24 -18.41
N PRO A 75 0.18 -17.17 -17.10
CA PRO A 75 0.53 -18.24 -16.19
C PRO A 75 -0.61 -19.27 -16.21
N LYS A 76 -0.45 -20.32 -17.02
CA LYS A 76 -1.09 -21.59 -16.73
C LYS A 76 -0.34 -22.23 -15.55
N ASP A 77 -1.14 -22.81 -14.66
CA ASP A 77 -0.76 -23.77 -13.62
C ASP A 77 -0.09 -23.21 -12.35
N ALA A 78 -0.94 -22.74 -11.43
CA ALA A 78 -0.65 -22.79 -9.99
C ALA A 78 -1.68 -23.70 -9.33
N VAL A 79 -1.37 -25.00 -9.27
CA VAL A 79 -2.07 -25.98 -8.44
C VAL A 79 -1.52 -25.87 -7.03
N PHE A 80 -2.35 -25.43 -6.08
CA PHE A 80 -2.05 -25.55 -4.65
C PHE A 80 -2.63 -26.87 -4.13
N PRO A 81 -1.84 -27.71 -3.44
CA PRO A 81 -2.38 -28.88 -2.77
C PRO A 81 -3.08 -28.46 -1.47
N SER A 82 -4.35 -28.85 -1.34
CA SER A 82 -5.15 -28.80 -0.12
C SER A 82 -4.97 -30.09 0.67
N THR A 83 -4.52 -30.00 1.92
CA THR A 83 -4.67 -31.06 2.92
C THR A 83 -5.46 -30.57 4.13
N LEU A 84 -6.39 -31.43 4.52
CA LEU A 84 -7.50 -31.27 5.44
C LEU A 84 -7.05 -31.46 6.90
N GLY A 85 -7.57 -30.63 7.81
CA GLY A 85 -7.52 -30.87 9.25
C GLY A 85 -8.92 -30.71 9.86
N THR A 86 -9.58 -31.81 10.13
CA THR A 86 -10.88 -31.91 10.82
C THR A 86 -10.70 -31.69 12.31
N ILE A 87 -11.52 -30.83 12.93
CA ILE A 87 -11.68 -30.75 14.39
C ILE A 87 -13.16 -31.04 14.72
N PRO A 88 -13.46 -31.95 15.65
CA PRO A 88 -14.83 -32.37 15.94
C PRO A 88 -15.61 -31.31 16.72
N ALA A 89 -16.88 -31.18 16.36
CA ALA A 89 -17.87 -30.37 17.03
C ALA A 89 -18.45 -31.11 18.22
N HIS A 90 -18.09 -30.71 19.44
CA HIS A 90 -18.94 -30.93 20.61
C HIS A 90 -18.75 -29.79 21.63
N LEU A 91 -19.91 -29.34 22.14
CA LEU A 91 -20.11 -28.66 23.41
C LEU A 91 -19.85 -27.15 23.48
N ALA A 92 -20.92 -26.37 23.29
CA ALA A 92 -21.26 -25.25 24.18
C ALA A 92 -22.72 -24.82 23.91
N ALA A 93 -23.64 -25.37 24.69
CA ALA A 93 -24.98 -24.85 24.84
C ALA A 93 -24.97 -23.60 25.74
N SER A 94 -25.74 -22.60 25.32
CA SER A 94 -26.40 -21.55 26.10
C SER A 94 -25.61 -20.80 27.18
N LEU A 95 -25.10 -19.63 26.79
CA LEU A 95 -25.23 -18.38 27.54
C LEU A 95 -25.69 -17.33 26.52
N THR A 96 -26.70 -16.53 26.84
CA THR A 96 -27.10 -15.37 26.03
C THR A 96 -26.00 -14.31 26.07
N ILE A 97 -24.97 -14.54 25.27
CA ILE A 97 -23.96 -13.56 24.89
C ILE A 97 -24.42 -13.08 23.53
N GLU A 98 -24.84 -11.81 23.43
CA GLU A 98 -25.09 -11.22 22.13
C GLU A 98 -23.86 -11.43 21.24
N PRO A 99 -24.02 -11.90 19.99
CA PRO A 99 -22.89 -12.18 19.14
C PRO A 99 -22.05 -10.91 18.93
N PRO A 100 -20.71 -10.96 19.01
CA PRO A 100 -19.86 -9.76 18.93
C PRO A 100 -19.99 -8.99 17.61
N TYR A 101 -20.53 -9.62 16.56
CA TYR A 101 -20.77 -8.98 15.26
C TYR A 101 -22.04 -8.11 15.22
N LEU A 102 -22.94 -8.22 16.20
CA LEU A 102 -24.23 -7.52 16.17
C LEU A 102 -24.07 -6.00 16.30
N ALA A 103 -23.02 -5.56 17.01
CA ALA A 103 -22.70 -4.15 17.21
C ALA A 103 -22.28 -3.42 15.91
N ASP A 104 -21.70 -4.16 14.97
CA ASP A 104 -21.19 -3.62 13.70
C ASP A 104 -22.23 -3.68 12.57
N CYS A 105 -23.43 -4.20 12.85
CA CYS A 105 -24.46 -4.40 11.85
C CYS A 105 -25.54 -3.31 11.91
N PRO A 106 -25.79 -2.57 10.81
CA PRO A 106 -26.87 -1.60 10.78
C PRO A 106 -28.22 -2.30 10.84
N SER A 107 -29.12 -1.81 11.69
CA SER A 107 -30.50 -2.28 11.79
C SER A 107 -31.41 -1.58 10.77
N ALA A 108 -32.36 -2.32 10.19
CA ALA A 108 -33.39 -1.82 9.27
C ALA A 108 -32.89 -1.19 7.94
N GLY A 109 -31.65 -1.51 7.52
CA GLY A 109 -31.11 -1.13 6.22
C GLY A 109 -31.55 -2.05 5.06
N ARG A 110 -31.12 -1.72 3.82
CA ARG A 110 -31.32 -2.60 2.66
C ARG A 110 -30.38 -3.81 2.73
N CYS A 111 -30.90 -5.01 2.50
CA CYS A 111 -30.08 -6.25 2.56
C CYS A 111 -28.88 -6.22 1.58
N VAL A 112 -29.04 -5.65 0.39
CA VAL A 112 -27.96 -5.55 -0.62
C VAL A 112 -26.77 -4.67 -0.18
N LYS A 113 -26.99 -3.75 0.76
CA LYS A 113 -25.94 -2.84 1.29
C LYS A 113 -25.32 -3.33 2.60
N LEU A 114 -25.64 -4.55 3.01
CA LEU A 114 -25.21 -5.08 4.29
C LEU A 114 -23.71 -5.42 4.26
N PRO A 115 -22.92 -5.07 5.29
CA PRO A 115 -21.51 -5.43 5.36
C PRO A 115 -21.31 -6.96 5.31
N PRO A 116 -20.19 -7.47 4.75
CA PRO A 116 -19.87 -8.90 4.73
C PRO A 116 -19.82 -9.56 6.11
N VAL A 117 -19.58 -8.79 7.17
CA VAL A 117 -19.56 -9.29 8.55
C VAL A 117 -20.96 -9.73 9.02
N CYS A 118 -22.02 -9.17 8.45
CA CYS A 118 -23.42 -9.35 8.86
C CYS A 118 -24.18 -10.40 8.04
N MET A 119 -23.53 -11.00 7.04
CA MET A 119 -24.12 -12.01 6.16
C MET A 119 -23.16 -13.17 5.94
N ASN A 120 -23.68 -14.28 5.40
CA ASN A 120 -22.90 -15.42 4.97
C ASN A 120 -23.15 -15.68 3.49
N CYS A 121 -22.10 -15.61 2.67
CA CYS A 121 -22.19 -15.82 1.23
C CYS A 121 -21.28 -17.01 0.85
N PRO A 122 -21.80 -18.08 0.22
CA PRO A 122 -20.97 -19.11 -0.38
C PRO A 122 -20.26 -18.52 -1.60
N LEU A 123 -19.02 -18.09 -1.40
CA LEU A 123 -18.19 -17.51 -2.47
C LEU A 123 -17.63 -18.63 -3.35
N ASN A 124 -17.78 -18.48 -4.66
CA ASN A 124 -17.11 -19.29 -5.67
C ASN A 124 -15.93 -18.50 -6.25
N TRP A 125 -14.75 -19.14 -6.36
CA TRP A 125 -13.54 -18.51 -6.89
C TRP A 125 -13.40 -18.67 -8.41
N ASN A 126 -14.29 -19.41 -9.07
CA ASN A 126 -14.28 -19.65 -10.51
C ASN A 126 -14.96 -18.50 -11.29
N CYS A 127 -14.48 -17.27 -11.11
CA CYS A 127 -14.95 -16.10 -11.84
C CYS A 127 -13.80 -15.41 -12.58
N THR A 128 -14.13 -14.70 -13.66
CA THR A 128 -13.16 -13.92 -14.41
C THR A 128 -12.83 -12.63 -13.66
N TYR A 129 -11.55 -12.38 -13.39
CA TYR A 129 -11.10 -11.18 -12.68
C TYR A 129 -11.63 -9.90 -13.35
N GLY A 130 -12.12 -8.97 -12.53
CA GLY A 130 -12.65 -7.68 -12.97
C GLY A 130 -14.08 -7.70 -13.53
N LYS A 131 -14.73 -8.87 -13.64
CA LYS A 131 -16.14 -8.97 -14.06
C LYS A 131 -17.09 -9.00 -12.88
N ASP A 132 -18.29 -8.49 -13.08
CA ASP A 132 -19.36 -8.58 -12.08
C ASP A 132 -19.83 -10.02 -11.93
N VAL A 133 -19.91 -10.47 -10.67
CA VAL A 133 -20.38 -11.78 -10.28
C VAL A 133 -21.40 -11.62 -9.16
N SER A 134 -22.45 -12.43 -9.22
CA SER A 134 -23.53 -12.38 -8.24
C SER A 134 -23.49 -13.59 -7.31
N PHE A 135 -23.66 -13.37 -6.01
CA PHE A 135 -23.68 -14.40 -4.99
C PHE A 135 -24.99 -14.37 -4.19
N ASN A 136 -25.51 -15.54 -3.85
CA ASN A 136 -26.69 -15.69 -3.00
C ASN A 136 -26.27 -15.73 -1.53
N CYS A 137 -26.57 -14.68 -0.79
CA CYS A 137 -26.16 -14.49 0.59
C CYS A 137 -27.34 -14.69 1.55
N THR A 138 -27.04 -15.14 2.76
CA THR A 138 -27.99 -15.27 3.86
C THR A 138 -27.66 -14.32 4.99
N VAL A 139 -28.68 -13.73 5.61
CA VAL A 139 -28.52 -12.84 6.76
C VAL A 139 -28.09 -13.65 7.98
N LYS A 140 -27.12 -13.15 8.76
CA LYS A 140 -26.73 -13.81 10.01
C LYS A 140 -27.84 -13.70 11.08
N PRO A 141 -27.91 -14.66 12.03
CA PRO A 141 -28.89 -14.61 13.11
C PRO A 141 -28.83 -13.28 13.88
N GLY A 142 -29.98 -12.67 14.15
CA GLY A 142 -30.11 -11.43 14.91
C GLY A 142 -30.00 -10.13 14.09
N VAL A 143 -29.60 -10.19 12.81
CA VAL A 143 -29.59 -9.02 11.93
C VAL A 143 -30.91 -8.95 11.15
N GLN A 144 -31.52 -7.75 11.11
CA GLN A 144 -32.76 -7.50 10.36
C GLN A 144 -32.50 -6.50 9.24
N CYS A 145 -32.80 -6.91 8.00
CA CYS A 145 -32.69 -6.06 6.81
C CYS A 145 -33.93 -6.23 5.93
N THR A 146 -34.18 -5.23 5.11
CA THR A 146 -35.36 -5.17 4.23
C THR A 146 -34.96 -5.05 2.77
N ASP A 147 -35.87 -5.45 1.88
CA ASP A 147 -35.76 -5.18 0.44
C ASP A 147 -36.30 -3.78 0.07
N GLU A 148 -36.29 -3.45 -1.22
CA GLU A 148 -36.87 -2.20 -1.73
C GLU A 148 -38.35 -2.01 -1.35
N ASN A 149 -39.09 -3.12 -1.21
CA ASN A 149 -40.50 -3.13 -0.80
C ASN A 149 -40.72 -3.17 0.72
N LYS A 150 -39.67 -2.91 1.54
CA LYS A 150 -39.70 -3.01 3.01
C LYS A 150 -40.09 -4.39 3.55
N MET A 151 -39.97 -5.43 2.73
CA MET A 151 -40.19 -6.81 3.15
C MET A 151 -38.90 -7.37 3.74
N GLU A 152 -38.99 -8.03 4.89
CA GLU A 152 -37.85 -8.73 5.48
C GLU A 152 -37.40 -9.89 4.58
N GLN A 153 -36.10 -9.97 4.32
CA GLN A 153 -35.51 -11.03 3.52
C GLN A 153 -34.43 -11.76 4.31
N LYS A 154 -34.49 -13.10 4.31
CA LYS A 154 -33.44 -13.95 4.87
C LYS A 154 -32.34 -14.28 3.86
N THR A 155 -32.70 -14.29 2.58
CA THR A 155 -31.81 -14.61 1.47
C THR A 155 -31.97 -13.55 0.40
N PHE A 156 -30.84 -13.07 -0.12
CA PHE A 156 -30.79 -12.03 -1.14
C PHE A 156 -29.54 -12.23 -2.01
N GLN A 157 -29.51 -11.56 -3.15
CA GLN A 157 -28.40 -11.66 -4.10
C GLN A 157 -27.60 -10.35 -4.07
N ILE A 158 -26.29 -10.44 -3.91
CA ILE A 158 -25.38 -9.31 -4.06
C ILE A 158 -24.61 -9.44 -5.35
N THR A 159 -24.27 -8.31 -5.97
CA THR A 159 -23.38 -8.25 -7.13
C THR A 159 -22.11 -7.52 -6.72
N MET A 160 -20.97 -8.12 -7.04
CA MET A 160 -19.65 -7.53 -6.77
C MET A 160 -18.68 -7.88 -7.89
N ILE A 161 -17.64 -7.07 -8.04
CA ILE A 161 -16.55 -7.34 -8.98
C ILE A 161 -15.74 -8.54 -8.46
N CYS A 162 -15.47 -9.51 -9.33
CA CYS A 162 -14.61 -10.64 -9.05
C CYS A 162 -13.16 -10.17 -8.86
N ARG A 163 -12.73 -10.01 -7.61
CA ARG A 163 -11.36 -9.64 -7.21
C ARG A 163 -11.06 -10.12 -5.81
N PHE A 164 -9.81 -10.49 -5.54
CA PHE A 164 -9.40 -10.90 -4.20
C PHE A 164 -9.14 -9.70 -3.29
N CYS A 165 -9.36 -9.86 -1.99
CA CYS A 165 -9.22 -8.78 -1.01
C CYS A 165 -7.81 -8.14 -1.01
N TRP A 166 -6.76 -8.91 -1.27
CA TRP A 166 -5.38 -8.40 -1.33
C TRP A 166 -5.06 -7.62 -2.61
N GLN A 167 -5.88 -7.74 -3.66
CA GLN A 167 -5.77 -7.01 -4.93
C GLN A 167 -6.56 -5.69 -4.95
N LEU A 168 -7.28 -5.37 -3.86
CA LEU A 168 -8.05 -4.13 -3.79
C LEU A 168 -7.14 -2.89 -3.94
N PRO A 169 -7.67 -1.78 -4.47
CA PRO A 169 -6.94 -0.51 -4.53
C PRO A 169 -6.76 0.10 -3.13
N PRO A 170 -5.75 0.97 -2.92
CA PRO A 170 -5.47 1.60 -1.61
C PRO A 170 -6.62 2.38 -0.99
N THR A 171 -7.62 2.78 -1.78
CA THR A 171 -8.82 3.50 -1.32
C THR A 171 -9.78 2.60 -0.54
N GLU A 172 -9.73 1.28 -0.77
CA GLU A 172 -10.74 0.31 -0.32
C GLU A 172 -10.27 -0.56 0.86
N TYR A 173 -9.06 -0.31 1.38
CA TYR A 173 -8.55 -0.95 2.58
C TYR A 173 -7.85 0.05 3.49
N ARG A 174 -7.58 -0.36 4.73
CA ARG A 174 -6.78 0.37 5.72
C ARG A 174 -5.69 -0.55 6.23
N CYS A 175 -4.48 -0.04 6.35
CA CYS A 175 -3.35 -0.79 6.89
C CYS A 175 -2.85 -0.14 8.16
N LYS A 176 -2.22 -0.93 9.02
CA LYS A 176 -1.59 -0.41 10.23
C LYS A 176 -0.33 0.37 9.85
N GLU A 177 -0.23 1.60 10.33
CA GLU A 177 0.97 2.42 10.16
C GLU A 177 2.05 1.99 11.17
N THR A 178 3.31 2.27 10.83
CA THR A 178 4.46 2.04 11.73
C THR A 178 5.32 3.29 11.79
N THR A 179 5.81 3.61 12.98
CA THR A 179 6.70 4.74 13.23
C THR A 179 8.18 4.33 13.27
N LYS A 180 8.48 3.04 13.12
CA LYS A 180 9.84 2.47 13.26
C LYS A 180 10.53 2.27 11.90
N CYS A 181 10.19 3.05 10.89
CA CYS A 181 10.75 2.93 9.55
C CYS A 181 11.31 4.27 9.06
N LYS A 182 12.27 4.21 8.14
CA LYS A 182 12.85 5.40 7.51
C LYS A 182 12.11 5.72 6.22
N THR A 183 11.55 6.92 6.12
CA THR A 183 10.79 7.37 4.94
C THR A 183 11.72 7.83 3.82
N VAL A 184 12.83 8.48 4.17
CA VAL A 184 13.80 9.05 3.23
C VAL A 184 15.11 8.25 3.27
N GLN A 185 15.10 7.06 2.68
CA GLN A 185 16.29 6.21 2.49
C GLN A 185 16.32 5.67 1.04
N CYS A 186 17.51 5.40 0.50
CA CYS A 186 17.70 4.75 -0.79
C CYS A 186 18.39 3.38 -0.61
N PRO A 187 17.78 2.25 -1.04
CA PRO A 187 16.40 2.10 -1.50
C PRO A 187 15.38 2.56 -0.46
N ARG A 188 14.20 2.98 -0.94
CA ARG A 188 13.07 3.26 -0.06
C ARG A 188 12.68 1.96 0.64
N GLU A 189 12.65 1.99 1.96
CA GLU A 189 12.37 0.80 2.75
C GLU A 189 10.86 0.48 2.72
N TYR A 190 10.56 -0.81 2.56
CA TYR A 190 9.21 -1.34 2.69
C TYR A 190 9.07 -2.00 4.05
N PHE A 191 7.87 -1.91 4.62
CA PHE A 191 7.50 -2.71 5.77
C PHE A 191 6.28 -3.56 5.43
N ILE A 192 6.18 -4.72 6.07
CA ILE A 192 5.01 -5.58 5.96
C ILE A 192 3.97 -5.08 6.96
N SER A 193 2.82 -4.65 6.44
CA SER A 193 1.69 -4.22 7.27
C SER A 193 0.53 -5.21 7.16
N ASN A 194 -0.23 -5.32 8.26
CA ASN A 194 -1.52 -5.98 8.26
C ASN A 194 -2.58 -4.99 7.79
N CYS A 195 -3.16 -5.29 6.63
CA CYS A 195 -4.21 -4.53 5.99
C CYS A 195 -5.57 -5.20 6.18
N THR A 196 -6.60 -4.40 6.37
CA THR A 196 -7.99 -4.81 6.55
C THR A 196 -8.86 -4.06 5.55
N THR A 197 -9.68 -4.81 4.82
CA THR A 197 -10.64 -4.24 3.86
C THR A 197 -11.73 -3.43 4.56
N LEU A 198 -12.21 -2.38 3.91
CA LEU A 198 -13.32 -1.58 4.42
C LEU A 198 -14.61 -2.40 4.51
N GLU A 199 -15.45 -2.09 5.50
CA GLU A 199 -16.65 -2.88 5.84
C GLU A 199 -17.67 -2.96 4.72
N HIS A 200 -17.81 -1.92 3.89
CA HIS A 200 -18.73 -1.89 2.76
C HIS A 200 -18.17 -2.54 1.49
N VAL A 201 -16.90 -2.95 1.49
CA VAL A 201 -16.24 -3.51 0.30
C VAL A 201 -16.38 -5.03 0.31
N HIS A 202 -16.96 -5.56 -0.76
CA HIS A 202 -17.07 -7.00 -1.01
C HIS A 202 -15.88 -7.48 -1.85
N CYS A 203 -15.21 -8.54 -1.40
CA CYS A 203 -14.01 -9.10 -2.03
C CYS A 203 -13.88 -10.60 -1.72
N LEU A 204 -13.12 -11.33 -2.53
CA LEU A 204 -12.89 -12.76 -2.38
C LEU A 204 -11.71 -13.06 -1.45
N GLY A 205 -11.83 -14.09 -0.62
CA GLY A 205 -10.76 -14.58 0.26
C GLY A 205 -10.71 -13.87 1.62
N ASN A 206 -9.52 -13.87 2.24
CA ASN A 206 -9.34 -13.30 3.57
C ASN A 206 -9.34 -11.76 3.53
N ARG A 207 -10.21 -11.15 4.35
CA ARG A 207 -10.37 -9.69 4.50
C ARG A 207 -9.22 -9.01 5.25
N THR A 208 -8.41 -9.80 5.96
CA THR A 208 -7.16 -9.37 6.56
C THR A 208 -5.99 -10.01 5.82
N PHE A 209 -5.07 -9.19 5.33
CA PHE A 209 -3.95 -9.66 4.52
C PHE A 209 -2.69 -8.84 4.79
N GLN A 210 -1.54 -9.44 4.54
CA GLN A 210 -0.25 -8.77 4.63
C GLN A 210 0.06 -8.06 3.31
N LYS A 211 0.49 -6.80 3.38
CA LYS A 211 0.92 -6.03 2.21
C LYS A 211 2.22 -5.29 2.49
N LYS A 212 3.10 -5.23 1.50
CA LYS A 212 4.29 -4.38 1.54
C LYS A 212 3.85 -2.94 1.33
N MET A 213 4.17 -2.07 2.27
CA MET A 213 3.86 -0.65 2.19
C MET A 213 5.15 0.16 2.28
N TYR A 214 5.14 1.31 1.61
CA TYR A 214 6.17 2.30 1.78
C TYR A 214 6.04 2.94 3.15
N CYS A 215 7.19 3.16 3.80
CA CYS A 215 7.24 4.02 4.97
C CYS A 215 6.77 5.43 4.60
N ASN A 216 5.81 5.94 5.37
CA ASN A 216 5.34 7.32 5.29
C ASN A 216 5.02 7.78 6.71
N TRP A 217 6.00 8.37 7.38
CA TRP A 217 5.87 8.86 8.74
C TRP A 217 6.64 10.17 8.94
N THR A 218 6.09 11.05 9.79
CA THR A 218 6.63 12.37 10.14
C THR A 218 7.05 12.42 11.60
N GLY A 219 8.27 12.85 11.88
CA GLY A 219 8.84 12.93 13.24
C GLY A 219 8.51 14.23 13.99
N GLY A 220 7.69 15.11 13.42
CA GLY A 220 7.38 16.42 14.01
C GLY A 220 8.32 17.55 13.58
N TYR A 221 9.32 17.25 12.75
CA TYR A 221 10.28 18.25 12.26
C TYR A 221 9.64 19.15 11.21
N LYS A 222 9.65 20.46 11.43
CA LYS A 222 9.15 21.45 10.47
C LYS A 222 10.26 21.91 9.55
N TRP A 223 10.03 21.84 8.23
CA TRP A 223 11.02 22.29 7.25
C TRP A 223 11.36 23.78 7.42
N SER A 224 10.35 24.62 7.64
CA SER A 224 10.52 26.06 7.84
C SER A 224 11.36 26.39 9.06
N THR A 225 11.20 25.62 10.15
CA THR A 225 11.99 25.81 11.38
C THR A 225 13.44 25.39 11.16
N ALA A 226 13.68 24.27 10.49
CA ALA A 226 15.04 23.85 10.14
C ALA A 226 15.76 24.90 9.27
N LEU A 227 15.04 25.45 8.27
CA LEU A 227 15.58 26.51 7.40
C LEU A 227 15.86 27.81 8.18
N ALA A 228 14.91 28.25 9.02
CA ALA A 228 15.09 29.45 9.84
C ALA A 228 16.29 29.31 10.78
N LEU A 229 16.42 28.16 11.46
CA LEU A 229 17.56 27.87 12.34
C LEU A 229 18.88 27.83 11.58
N SER A 230 18.89 27.35 10.33
CA SER A 230 20.08 27.36 9.48
C SER A 230 20.51 28.80 9.12
N ILE A 231 19.56 29.69 8.82
CA ILE A 231 19.84 31.09 8.48
C ILE A 231 20.31 31.88 9.72
N THR A 232 19.62 31.76 10.86
CA THR A 232 19.89 32.62 12.02
C THR A 232 20.96 32.06 12.96
N LEU A 233 21.05 30.73 13.08
CA LEU A 233 21.87 30.02 14.07
C LEU A 233 22.69 28.87 13.45
N GLY A 234 22.79 28.80 12.12
CA GLY A 234 23.49 27.71 11.45
C GLY A 234 24.99 27.69 11.72
N GLY A 235 25.59 28.85 12.04
CA GLY A 235 27.01 28.94 12.38
C GLY A 235 27.36 28.18 13.66
N PHE A 236 26.39 28.03 14.56
CA PHE A 236 26.50 27.22 15.78
C PHE A 236 25.99 25.77 15.57
N GLY A 237 25.54 25.44 14.36
CA GLY A 237 24.99 24.12 14.02
C GLY A 237 23.61 23.83 14.60
N ALA A 238 22.84 24.85 14.98
CA ALA A 238 21.51 24.69 15.60
C ALA A 238 20.53 23.91 14.71
N ASP A 239 20.65 24.08 13.40
CA ASP A 239 19.94 23.31 12.36
C ASP A 239 20.23 21.80 12.46
N ARG A 240 21.49 21.41 12.65
CA ARG A 240 21.88 19.98 12.76
C ARG A 240 21.48 19.37 14.09
N PHE A 241 21.55 20.13 15.17
CA PHE A 241 20.99 19.71 16.45
C PHE A 241 19.48 19.53 16.38
N TYR A 242 18.77 20.45 15.73
CA TYR A 242 17.32 20.34 15.52
C TYR A 242 16.97 19.07 14.74
N LEU A 243 17.71 18.72 13.68
CA LEU A 243 17.49 17.50 12.91
C LEU A 243 17.98 16.21 13.58
N GLY A 244 18.50 16.28 14.82
CA GLY A 244 19.03 15.12 15.56
C GLY A 244 20.42 14.65 15.13
N GLN A 245 21.08 15.38 14.21
CA GLN A 245 22.43 15.11 13.71
C GLN A 245 23.49 15.76 14.63
N TRP A 246 23.45 15.43 15.93
CA TRP A 246 24.23 16.12 16.95
C TRP A 246 25.76 16.04 16.74
N LYS A 247 26.27 14.97 16.13
CA LYS A 247 27.69 14.80 15.82
C LYS A 247 28.18 15.84 14.81
N GLU A 248 27.39 16.09 13.76
CA GLU A 248 27.70 17.12 12.75
C GLU A 248 27.52 18.53 13.32
N GLY A 249 26.49 18.73 14.16
CA GLY A 249 26.27 20.00 14.87
C GLY A 249 27.47 20.39 15.74
N LEU A 250 28.05 19.43 16.45
CA LEU A 250 29.23 19.68 17.29
C LEU A 250 30.47 20.03 16.46
N GLY A 251 30.63 19.42 15.28
CA GLY A 251 31.70 19.77 14.34
C GLY A 251 31.60 21.21 13.83
N LYS A 252 30.37 21.69 13.57
CA LYS A 252 30.14 23.11 13.23
C LYS A 252 30.44 24.05 14.39
N LEU A 253 30.05 23.67 15.60
CA LEU A 253 30.29 24.48 16.79
C LEU A 253 31.80 24.69 17.04
N PHE A 254 32.60 23.63 16.97
CA PHE A 254 34.05 23.71 17.20
C PHE A 254 34.82 24.33 16.03
N SER A 255 34.27 24.29 14.82
CA SER A 255 34.85 25.00 13.66
C SER A 255 34.40 26.46 13.56
N PHE A 256 33.71 27.00 14.59
CA PHE A 256 33.07 28.32 14.59
C PHE A 256 32.22 28.55 13.31
N GLY A 257 31.54 27.51 12.85
CA GLY A 257 30.71 27.55 11.64
C GLY A 257 31.49 27.82 10.35
N GLY A 258 32.81 27.64 10.34
CA GLY A 258 33.71 27.86 9.20
C GLY A 258 33.42 29.14 8.42
N LEU A 259 33.47 30.29 9.10
CA LEU A 259 33.35 31.64 8.51
C LEU A 259 32.07 31.87 7.68
N GLY A 260 31.00 31.10 7.91
CA GLY A 260 29.73 31.23 7.19
C GLY A 260 29.64 30.43 5.87
N ILE A 261 30.68 29.69 5.50
CA ILE A 261 30.62 28.78 4.34
C ILE A 261 29.67 27.62 4.64
N TRP A 262 29.75 27.04 5.84
CA TRP A 262 28.85 25.96 6.25
C TRP A 262 27.40 26.42 6.25
N THR A 263 27.10 27.59 6.80
CA THR A 263 25.72 28.12 6.81
C THR A 263 25.14 28.28 5.42
N LEU A 264 25.93 28.75 4.46
CA LEU A 264 25.49 28.85 3.06
C LEU A 264 25.17 27.48 2.45
N ILE A 265 26.04 26.48 2.68
CA ILE A 265 25.82 25.11 2.21
C ILE A 265 24.56 24.51 2.85
N ASP A 266 24.37 24.69 4.15
CA ASP A 266 23.22 24.14 4.86
C ASP A 266 21.90 24.77 4.43
N VAL A 267 21.87 26.10 4.25
CA VAL A 267 20.68 26.80 3.74
C VAL A 267 20.32 26.28 2.36
N LEU A 268 21.30 26.05 1.48
CA LEU A 268 21.07 25.45 0.17
C LEU A 268 20.53 24.03 0.29
N LEU A 269 21.20 23.16 1.06
CA LEU A 269 20.85 21.74 1.17
C LEU A 269 19.51 21.49 1.88
N ILE A 270 19.18 22.26 2.92
CA ILE A 270 17.88 22.22 3.59
C ILE A 270 16.82 22.86 2.69
N GLY A 271 17.16 23.96 2.01
CA GLY A 271 16.28 24.66 1.08
C GLY A 271 15.77 23.76 -0.06
N ILE A 272 16.64 22.93 -0.63
CA ILE A 272 16.27 21.94 -1.67
C ILE A 272 15.71 20.63 -1.09
N GLY A 273 15.65 20.48 0.23
CA GLY A 273 15.16 19.27 0.90
C GLY A 273 16.08 18.04 0.79
N TYR A 274 17.36 18.23 0.46
CA TYR A 274 18.34 17.14 0.38
C TYR A 274 18.71 16.62 1.78
N VAL A 275 18.80 17.52 2.77
CA VAL A 275 19.08 17.16 4.16
C VAL A 275 17.78 17.04 4.94
N GLY A 276 17.50 15.82 5.43
CA GLY A 276 16.34 15.52 6.26
C GLY A 276 16.70 15.19 7.72
N PRO A 277 15.68 14.96 8.56
CA PRO A 277 15.84 14.48 9.93
C PRO A 277 16.66 13.18 10.04
N ALA A 278 17.45 13.04 11.12
CA ALA A 278 18.33 11.88 11.34
C ALA A 278 17.56 10.55 11.54
N ASP A 279 16.31 10.63 11.99
CA ASP A 279 15.41 9.48 12.12
C ASP A 279 14.85 8.99 10.77
N GLY A 280 15.12 9.72 9.68
CA GLY A 280 14.64 9.40 8.34
C GLY A 280 13.17 9.75 8.11
N SER A 281 12.56 10.54 8.99
CA SER A 281 11.18 10.99 8.86
C SER A 281 11.01 12.09 7.80
N LEU A 282 9.78 12.30 7.34
CA LEU A 282 9.46 13.45 6.49
C LEU A 282 9.30 14.72 7.32
N TYR A 283 9.67 15.84 6.70
CA TYR A 283 9.28 17.16 7.19
C TYR A 283 7.77 17.34 7.17
N ILE A 284 7.27 18.14 8.12
CA ILE A 284 5.92 18.69 8.18
C ILE A 284 5.92 20.10 7.58
#